data_AF-A0A959BIU1-F1
#
_entry.id   AF-A0A959BIU1-F1
#
_cell.length_a   1.000
_cell.length_b   1.000
_cell.length_c   1.000
_cell.angle_alpha   90.00
_cell.angle_beta   90.00
_cell.angle_gamma   90.00
#
_symmetry.space_group_name_H-M   'P 1'
#
loop_
_entity.id
_entity.type
_entity.pdbx_description
1 polymer ?
#
loop_
_entity_poly.entity_id
_entity_poly.type
_entity_poly.pdbx_seq_one_letter_code
_entity_poly.pdbx_strand_id
1 'polypeptide(L)'
;GVINLVFTILAIVFIDRLGRKPLLIGGVAGIAICMFLLSYGFNQATYTLTEESTKTLPQEIDRTTLLPMLGQTYNSDVEFKAAILDNLGEDVAKTYESNLITSAISMNPIVILLGILGFVASFAISIGPVMWVLFSELFPNKIRGVAISFVGFINSAVSFLVQLVFPWELATFGSATTFLIYGLFAVLGFVFILLVVPETKGKSLEELEKILVKG
;
A
#
# COMPACT_ATOMS: atom_id res chain seq x y z
N GLY A 1 -10.49 10.64 0.49
CA GLY A 1 -10.46 12.04 0.97
C GLY A 1 -10.87 12.16 2.43
N VAL A 2 -12.17 11.98 2.72
CA VAL A 2 -12.75 12.22 4.06
C VAL A 2 -12.12 11.35 5.15
N ILE A 3 -11.95 10.04 4.93
CA ILE A 3 -11.35 9.12 5.91
C ILE A 3 -9.94 9.57 6.29
N ASN A 4 -9.09 9.86 5.30
CA ASN A 4 -7.73 10.32 5.53
C ASN A 4 -7.72 11.60 6.40
N LEU A 5 -8.61 12.56 6.11
CA LEU A 5 -8.74 13.79 6.88
C LEU A 5 -9.16 13.52 8.34
N VAL A 6 -10.20 12.73 8.54
CA VAL A 6 -10.72 12.39 9.88
C VAL A 6 -9.64 11.71 10.73
N PHE A 7 -8.97 10.68 10.19
CA PHE A 7 -7.94 9.96 10.92
C PHE A 7 -6.68 10.80 11.17
N THR A 8 -6.34 11.72 10.28
CA THR A 8 -5.24 12.68 10.51
C THR A 8 -5.57 13.61 11.67
N ILE A 9 -6.80 14.14 11.74
CA ILE A 9 -7.24 14.97 12.88
C ILE A 9 -7.21 14.17 14.18
N LEU A 10 -7.70 12.93 14.17
CA LEU A 10 -7.62 12.05 15.33
C LEU A 10 -6.16 11.83 15.77
N ALA A 11 -5.25 11.60 14.82
CA ALA A 11 -3.82 11.49 15.11
C ALA A 11 -3.30 12.70 15.89
N ILE A 12 -3.58 13.91 15.42
CA ILE A 12 -3.14 15.16 16.05
C ILE A 12 -3.72 15.28 17.47
N VAL A 13 -4.97 14.86 17.70
CA VAL A 13 -5.59 14.89 19.04
C VAL A 13 -4.97 13.85 19.97
N PHE A 14 -4.63 12.67 19.45
CA PHE A 14 -4.13 11.55 20.26
C PHE A 14 -2.62 11.57 20.45
N ILE A 15 -1.84 12.27 19.61
CA ILE A 15 -0.37 12.24 19.65
C ILE A 15 0.21 12.69 20.99
N ASP A 16 -0.40 13.70 21.61
CA ASP A 16 0.04 14.21 22.91
C ASP A 16 -0.50 13.37 24.08
N ARG A 17 -1.61 12.64 23.87
CA ARG A 17 -2.19 11.76 24.89
C ARG A 17 -1.54 10.39 24.94
N LEU A 18 -1.34 9.74 23.81
CA LEU A 18 -0.80 8.37 23.73
C LEU A 18 0.73 8.35 23.63
N GLY A 19 1.32 9.34 22.96
CA GLY A 19 2.74 9.33 22.62
C GLY A 19 2.98 8.86 21.19
N ARG A 20 4.23 9.02 20.74
CA ARG A 20 4.57 8.86 19.33
C ARG A 20 4.77 7.39 19.00
N LYS A 21 5.47 6.64 19.88
CA LYS A 21 5.80 5.24 19.64
C LYS A 21 4.54 4.33 19.62
N PRO A 22 3.58 4.40 20.57
CA PRO A 22 2.35 3.62 20.51
C PRO A 22 1.51 3.87 19.25
N LEU A 23 1.41 5.12 18.79
CA LEU A 23 0.70 5.45 17.55
C LEU A 23 1.42 4.91 16.32
N LEU A 24 2.75 4.97 16.28
CA LEU A 24 3.56 4.37 15.23
C LEU A 24 3.38 2.84 15.18
N ILE A 25 3.50 2.18 16.33
CA ILE A 25 3.28 0.72 16.46
C ILE A 25 1.88 0.34 16.00
N GLY A 26 0.85 1.01 16.52
CA GLY A 26 -0.55 0.68 16.21
C GLY A 26 -0.88 0.85 14.73
N GLY A 27 -0.42 1.94 14.11
CA GLY A 27 -0.67 2.17 12.69
C GLY A 27 0.12 1.24 11.78
N VAL A 28 1.39 0.95 12.06
CA VAL A 28 2.16 0.01 11.24
C VAL A 28 1.63 -1.42 11.39
N ALA A 29 1.19 -1.82 12.58
CA ALA A 29 0.47 -3.08 12.77
C ALA A 29 -0.82 -3.13 11.94
N GLY A 30 -1.62 -2.05 11.97
CA GLY A 30 -2.82 -1.92 11.15
C GLY A 30 -2.53 -2.04 9.65
N ILE A 31 -1.46 -1.38 9.18
CA ILE A 31 -1.00 -1.48 7.78
C ILE A 31 -0.64 -2.93 7.44
N ALA A 32 0.15 -3.62 8.28
CA ALA A 32 0.54 -5.01 8.05
C ALA A 32 -0.70 -5.92 7.94
N ILE A 33 -1.64 -5.80 8.89
CA ILE A 33 -2.90 -6.56 8.88
C ILE A 33 -3.69 -6.30 7.59
N CYS A 34 -3.81 -5.04 7.18
CA CYS A 34 -4.54 -4.67 5.97
C CYS A 34 -3.87 -5.21 4.70
N MET A 35 -2.54 -5.19 4.63
CA MET A 35 -1.79 -5.76 3.49
C MET A 35 -2.01 -7.27 3.38
N PHE A 36 -1.98 -8.01 4.50
CA PHE A 36 -2.31 -9.43 4.49
C PHE A 36 -3.78 -9.69 4.13
N LEU A 37 -4.70 -8.84 4.59
CA LEU A 37 -6.12 -8.96 4.25
C LEU A 37 -6.35 -8.73 2.73
N LEU A 38 -5.65 -7.77 2.14
CA LEU A 38 -5.68 -7.53 0.69
C LEU A 38 -5.09 -8.71 -0.06
N SER A 39 -3.92 -9.20 0.36
CA SER A 39 -3.31 -10.39 -0.23
C SER A 39 -4.26 -11.59 -0.22
N TYR A 40 -4.92 -11.85 0.92
CA TYR A 40 -5.94 -12.89 1.07
C TYR A 40 -7.16 -12.66 0.17
N GLY A 41 -7.64 -11.42 0.06
CA GLY A 41 -8.77 -11.07 -0.80
C GLY A 41 -8.46 -11.29 -2.28
N PHE A 42 -7.29 -10.85 -2.75
CA PHE A 42 -6.85 -11.04 -4.12
C PHE A 42 -6.48 -12.49 -4.43
N ASN A 43 -6.03 -13.27 -3.44
CA ASN A 43 -5.74 -14.69 -3.64
C ASN A 43 -6.99 -15.53 -3.89
N GLN A 44 -8.16 -15.07 -3.44
CA GLN A 44 -9.46 -15.69 -3.73
C GLN A 44 -10.12 -15.15 -5.00
N ALA A 45 -9.50 -14.17 -5.66
CA ALA A 45 -10.06 -13.59 -6.86
C ALA A 45 -9.98 -14.55 -8.04
N THR A 46 -11.07 -14.70 -8.76
CA THR A 46 -11.10 -15.39 -10.05
C THR A 46 -11.44 -14.41 -11.16
N TYR A 47 -11.03 -14.74 -12.38
CA TYR A 47 -11.22 -13.88 -13.55
C TYR A 47 -11.91 -14.70 -14.63
N THR A 48 -13.12 -14.30 -15.01
CA THR A 48 -13.92 -15.00 -16.02
C THR A 48 -14.61 -13.98 -16.92
N LEU A 49 -14.37 -14.05 -18.23
CA LEU A 49 -15.11 -13.26 -19.20
C LEU A 49 -16.42 -13.96 -19.56
N THR A 50 -17.54 -13.30 -19.29
CA THR A 50 -18.88 -13.75 -19.68
C THR A 50 -19.38 -12.96 -20.89
N GLU A 51 -20.40 -13.49 -21.59
CA GLU A 51 -21.03 -12.77 -22.69
C GLU A 51 -21.58 -11.41 -22.25
N GLU A 52 -22.04 -11.29 -21.00
CA GLU A 52 -22.50 -10.04 -20.43
C GLU A 52 -21.33 -9.08 -20.14
N SER A 53 -20.25 -9.57 -19.53
CA SER A 53 -19.04 -8.78 -19.26
C SER A 53 -18.47 -8.19 -20.55
N THR A 54 -18.44 -8.94 -21.65
CA THR A 54 -17.92 -8.45 -22.95
C THR A 54 -18.77 -7.36 -23.62
N LYS A 55 -20.03 -7.19 -23.21
CA LYS A 55 -20.90 -6.09 -23.69
C LYS A 55 -20.55 -4.75 -23.05
N THR A 56 -19.98 -4.78 -21.84
CA THR A 56 -19.55 -3.57 -21.11
C THR A 56 -18.19 -3.06 -21.57
N LEU A 57 -17.46 -3.87 -22.34
CA LEU A 57 -16.16 -3.50 -22.87
C LEU A 57 -16.26 -2.43 -23.98
N PRO A 58 -15.24 -1.57 -24.12
CA PRO A 58 -15.13 -0.61 -25.21
C PRO A 58 -15.36 -1.26 -26.59
N GLN A 59 -16.03 -0.54 -27.49
CA GLN A 59 -16.42 -1.07 -28.80
C GLN A 59 -15.21 -1.31 -29.73
N GLU A 60 -14.09 -0.67 -29.42
CA GLU A 60 -12.81 -0.77 -30.11
C GLU A 60 -12.13 -2.14 -29.92
N ILE A 61 -12.55 -2.91 -28.91
CA ILE A 61 -12.04 -4.27 -28.68
C ILE A 61 -12.76 -5.24 -29.60
N ASP A 62 -12.00 -5.92 -30.47
CA ASP A 62 -12.55 -6.97 -31.32
C ASP A 62 -12.96 -8.19 -30.48
N ARG A 63 -14.28 -8.35 -30.30
CA ARG A 63 -14.87 -9.43 -29.49
C ARG A 63 -14.58 -10.82 -30.06
N THR A 64 -14.26 -10.95 -31.34
CA THR A 64 -13.94 -12.25 -31.94
C THR A 64 -12.65 -12.83 -31.36
N THR A 65 -11.69 -11.96 -30.99
CA THR A 65 -10.44 -12.35 -30.33
C THR A 65 -10.64 -12.84 -28.91
N LEU A 66 -11.77 -12.50 -28.26
CA LEU A 66 -12.10 -12.91 -26.89
C LEU A 66 -12.84 -14.26 -26.83
N LEU A 67 -13.28 -14.80 -27.97
CA LEU A 67 -14.01 -16.08 -28.03
C LEU A 67 -13.26 -17.24 -27.35
N PRO A 68 -11.93 -17.39 -27.48
CA PRO A 68 -11.20 -18.47 -26.80
C PRO A 68 -11.23 -18.36 -25.27
N MET A 69 -11.37 -17.14 -24.75
CA MET A 69 -11.35 -16.86 -23.31
C MET A 69 -12.74 -16.89 -22.66
N LEU A 70 -13.82 -16.89 -23.46
CA LEU A 70 -15.19 -16.83 -22.98
C LEU A 70 -15.54 -18.06 -22.14
N GLY A 71 -15.99 -17.83 -20.91
CA GLY A 71 -16.33 -18.89 -19.95
C GLY A 71 -15.14 -19.61 -19.32
N GLN A 72 -13.89 -19.27 -19.68
CA GLN A 72 -12.71 -19.77 -18.98
C GLN A 72 -12.47 -18.99 -17.69
N THR A 73 -12.09 -19.70 -16.63
CA THR A 73 -11.79 -19.12 -15.32
C THR A 73 -10.31 -19.20 -15.03
N TYR A 74 -9.72 -18.04 -14.75
CA TYR A 74 -8.34 -17.89 -14.33
C TYR A 74 -8.28 -17.62 -12.83
N ASN A 75 -7.29 -18.19 -12.14
CA ASN A 75 -7.18 -18.09 -10.68
C ASN A 75 -6.25 -16.96 -10.22
N SER A 76 -5.61 -16.26 -11.17
CA SER A 76 -4.79 -15.10 -10.90
C SER A 76 -4.91 -14.05 -11.99
N ASP A 77 -4.62 -12.80 -11.64
CA ASP A 77 -4.54 -11.70 -12.58
C ASP A 77 -3.41 -11.91 -13.59
N VAL A 78 -2.31 -12.55 -13.19
CA VAL A 78 -1.18 -12.84 -14.09
C VAL A 78 -1.58 -13.80 -15.20
N GLU A 79 -2.24 -14.92 -14.86
CA GLU A 79 -2.73 -15.88 -15.84
C GLU A 79 -3.73 -15.24 -16.81
N PHE A 80 -4.63 -14.42 -16.28
CA PHE A 80 -5.62 -13.72 -17.10
C PHE A 80 -4.98 -12.69 -18.03
N LYS A 81 -4.01 -11.89 -17.53
CA LYS A 81 -3.27 -10.92 -18.35
C LYS A 81 -2.45 -11.59 -19.45
N ALA A 82 -1.83 -12.74 -19.16
CA ALA A 82 -1.13 -13.52 -20.17
C ALA A 82 -2.08 -13.98 -21.28
N ALA A 83 -3.25 -14.50 -20.91
CA ALA A 83 -4.26 -14.90 -21.89
C ALA A 83 -4.81 -13.72 -22.69
N ILE A 84 -5.00 -12.54 -22.08
CA ILE A 84 -5.35 -11.32 -22.84
C ILE A 84 -4.24 -10.99 -23.83
N LEU A 85 -2.98 -10.98 -23.39
CA LEU A 85 -1.84 -10.64 -24.24
C LEU A 85 -1.75 -11.57 -25.46
N ASP A 86 -1.94 -12.87 -25.24
CA ASP A 86 -1.87 -13.89 -26.30
C ASP A 86 -2.98 -13.74 -27.35
N ASN A 87 -4.16 -13.24 -26.97
CA ASN A 87 -5.32 -13.15 -27.86
C ASN A 87 -5.50 -11.76 -28.51
N LEU A 88 -5.25 -10.66 -27.76
CA LEU A 88 -5.46 -9.29 -28.22
C LEU A 88 -4.20 -8.58 -28.72
N GLY A 89 -3.01 -9.12 -28.39
CA GLY A 89 -1.73 -8.45 -28.64
C GLY A 89 -1.45 -7.33 -27.64
N GLU A 90 -0.18 -6.91 -27.59
CA GLU A 90 0.38 -6.06 -26.53
C GLU A 90 -0.27 -4.67 -26.42
N ASP A 91 -0.48 -4.00 -27.55
CA ASP A 91 -1.00 -2.63 -27.57
C ASP A 91 -2.43 -2.55 -27.04
N VAL A 92 -3.30 -3.47 -27.48
CA VAL A 92 -4.71 -3.49 -27.06
C VAL A 92 -4.83 -3.98 -25.62
N ALA A 93 -4.07 -5.02 -25.25
CA ALA A 93 -4.04 -5.57 -23.90
C ALA A 93 -3.67 -4.51 -22.86
N LYS A 94 -2.59 -3.76 -23.08
CA LYS A 94 -2.13 -2.70 -22.17
C LYS A 94 -3.09 -1.51 -22.12
N THR A 95 -3.65 -1.12 -23.26
CA THR A 95 -4.56 0.03 -23.32
C THR A 95 -5.85 -0.21 -22.54
N TYR A 96 -6.40 -1.43 -22.62
CA TYR A 96 -7.69 -1.77 -22.03
C TYR A 96 -7.59 -2.74 -20.85
N GLU A 97 -6.39 -2.95 -20.29
CA GLU A 97 -6.14 -3.88 -19.18
C GLU A 97 -7.12 -3.65 -18.02
N SER A 98 -7.27 -2.38 -17.60
CA SER A 98 -8.15 -2.03 -16.49
C SER A 98 -9.61 -2.38 -16.76
N ASN A 99 -10.10 -2.18 -18.00
CA ASN A 99 -11.47 -2.53 -18.37
C ASN A 99 -11.66 -4.04 -18.36
N LEU A 100 -10.72 -4.78 -18.95
CA LEU A 100 -10.77 -6.24 -19.04
C LEU A 100 -10.71 -6.90 -17.66
N ILE A 101 -9.78 -6.46 -16.81
CA ILE A 101 -9.65 -6.94 -15.43
C ILE A 101 -10.93 -6.64 -14.64
N THR A 102 -11.43 -5.41 -14.69
CA THR A 102 -12.61 -5.01 -13.90
C THR A 102 -13.87 -5.74 -14.34
N SER A 103 -14.04 -6.02 -15.63
CA SER A 103 -15.21 -6.74 -16.16
C SER A 103 -15.16 -8.26 -15.91
N ALA A 104 -13.97 -8.82 -15.66
CA ALA A 104 -13.77 -10.26 -15.46
C ALA A 104 -13.63 -10.68 -14.00
N ILE A 105 -13.21 -9.76 -13.12
CA ILE A 105 -12.83 -10.08 -11.74
C ILE A 105 -14.05 -10.39 -10.87
N SER A 106 -13.96 -11.50 -10.13
CA SER A 106 -14.94 -11.93 -9.15
C SER A 106 -14.23 -12.21 -7.83
N MET A 107 -14.58 -11.46 -6.80
CA MET A 107 -14.09 -11.64 -5.43
C MET A 107 -15.01 -10.98 -4.42
N ASN A 108 -14.74 -11.15 -3.12
CA ASN A 108 -15.48 -10.46 -2.08
C ASN A 108 -15.10 -8.97 -2.01
N PRO A 109 -15.95 -8.03 -2.47
CA PRO A 109 -15.59 -6.61 -2.53
C PRO A 109 -15.50 -5.99 -1.14
N ILE A 110 -16.19 -6.54 -0.14
CA ILE A 110 -16.18 -6.04 1.23
C ILE A 110 -14.81 -6.26 1.87
N VAL A 111 -14.17 -7.41 1.62
CA VAL A 111 -12.82 -7.70 2.13
C VAL A 111 -11.81 -6.69 1.59
N ILE A 112 -11.84 -6.44 0.27
CA ILE A 112 -10.95 -5.47 -0.37
C ILE A 112 -11.22 -4.06 0.14
N LEU A 113 -12.50 -3.67 0.23
CA LEU A 113 -12.88 -2.36 0.73
C LEU A 113 -12.38 -2.15 2.17
N LEU A 114 -12.61 -3.11 3.06
CA LEU A 114 -12.12 -3.02 4.44
C LEU A 114 -10.58 -2.97 4.50
N GLY A 115 -9.89 -3.75 3.65
CA GLY A 115 -8.44 -3.71 3.53
C GLY A 115 -7.91 -2.34 3.11
N ILE A 116 -8.47 -1.75 2.05
CA ILE A 116 -8.05 -0.43 1.55
C ILE A 116 -8.37 0.66 2.57
N LEU A 117 -9.59 0.70 3.12
CA LEU A 117 -9.97 1.75 4.07
C LEU A 117 -9.21 1.62 5.38
N GLY A 118 -8.99 0.39 5.86
CA GLY A 118 -8.19 0.10 7.04
C GLY A 118 -6.73 0.52 6.86
N PHE A 119 -6.16 0.27 5.68
CA PHE A 119 -4.82 0.74 5.33
C PHE A 119 -4.73 2.26 5.38
N VAL A 120 -5.65 2.97 4.70
CA VAL A 120 -5.68 4.44 4.67
C VAL A 120 -5.86 5.02 6.08
N ALA A 121 -6.75 4.46 6.89
CA ALA A 121 -6.96 4.87 8.27
C ALA A 121 -5.70 4.68 9.13
N SER A 122 -5.07 3.51 9.01
CA SER A 122 -3.85 3.17 9.77
C SER A 122 -2.66 4.04 9.38
N PHE A 123 -2.53 4.36 8.09
CA PHE A 123 -1.51 5.30 7.61
C PHE A 123 -1.76 6.73 8.14
N ALA A 124 -3.00 7.21 8.03
CA ALA A 124 -3.40 8.56 8.41
C ALA A 124 -3.24 8.85 9.91
N ILE A 125 -3.50 7.85 10.78
CA ILE A 125 -3.36 8.02 12.24
C ILE A 125 -1.91 7.90 12.73
N SER A 126 -0.97 7.49 11.87
CA SER A 126 0.34 7.02 12.30
C SER A 126 1.46 7.59 11.44
N ILE A 127 1.90 6.86 10.41
CA ILE A 127 3.06 7.24 9.59
C ILE A 127 2.92 8.66 9.04
N GLY A 128 1.72 9.05 8.59
CA GLY A 128 1.48 10.37 8.01
C GLY A 128 1.96 11.52 8.91
N PRO A 129 1.29 11.81 10.03
CA PRO A 129 1.66 12.94 10.90
C PRO A 129 2.73 12.59 11.94
N VAL A 130 2.70 11.39 12.53
CA VAL A 130 3.51 11.05 13.71
C VAL A 130 4.98 10.90 13.35
N MET A 131 5.29 10.38 12.15
CA MET A 131 6.68 10.18 11.70
C MET A 131 7.43 11.51 11.57
N TRP A 132 6.80 12.54 10.99
CA TRP A 132 7.42 13.85 10.84
C TRP A 132 7.59 14.59 12.16
N VAL A 133 6.63 14.44 13.08
CA VAL A 133 6.78 14.95 14.45
C VAL A 133 7.96 14.27 15.14
N LEU A 134 8.06 12.94 15.06
CA LEU A 134 9.15 12.18 15.64
C LEU A 134 10.52 12.62 15.08
N PHE A 135 10.66 12.81 13.77
CA PHE A 135 11.91 13.30 13.19
C PHE A 135 12.31 14.68 13.72
N SER A 136 11.34 15.57 13.93
CA SER A 136 11.62 16.90 14.50
C SER A 136 12.12 16.83 15.95
N GLU A 137 11.70 15.79 16.70
CA GLU A 137 12.07 15.55 18.10
C GLU A 137 13.39 14.75 18.23
N LEU A 138 13.70 13.86 17.29
CA LEU A 138 14.90 13.02 17.31
C LEU A 138 16.18 13.79 16.96
N PHE A 139 16.11 14.77 16.07
CA PHE A 139 17.30 15.48 15.60
C PHE A 139 17.66 16.69 16.49
N PRO A 140 18.94 16.84 16.88
CA PRO A 140 19.42 18.00 17.62
C PRO A 140 19.16 19.32 16.87
N ASN A 141 18.91 20.40 17.62
CA ASN A 141 18.59 21.72 17.09
C ASN A 141 19.58 22.21 16.01
N LYS A 142 20.87 21.89 16.19
CA LYS A 142 21.96 22.36 15.29
C LYS A 142 21.91 21.74 13.90
N ILE A 143 21.44 20.50 13.76
CA ILE A 143 21.46 19.75 12.49
C ILE A 143 20.06 19.42 11.96
N ARG A 144 19.00 19.73 12.72
CA ARG A 144 17.61 19.35 12.40
C ARG A 144 17.21 19.68 10.97
N GLY A 145 17.50 20.90 10.50
CA GLY A 145 17.12 21.31 9.13
C GLY A 145 17.74 20.41 8.07
N VAL A 146 19.05 20.18 8.14
CA VAL A 146 19.78 19.32 7.19
C VAL A 146 19.32 17.87 7.29
N ALA A 147 19.13 17.36 8.52
CA ALA A 147 18.70 15.99 8.76
C ALA A 147 17.29 15.73 8.20
N ILE A 148 16.33 16.63 8.42
CA ILE A 148 14.97 16.53 7.89
C ILE A 148 14.98 16.59 6.36
N SER A 149 15.77 17.48 5.75
CA SER A 149 15.90 17.56 4.29
C SER A 149 16.48 16.27 3.71
N PHE A 150 17.49 15.68 4.35
CA PHE A 150 18.08 14.41 3.92
C PHE A 150 17.08 13.24 4.04
N VAL A 151 16.35 13.15 5.16
CA VAL A 151 15.27 12.16 5.33
C VAL A 151 14.19 12.34 4.26
N GLY A 152 13.81 13.58 3.96
CA GLY A 152 12.87 13.89 2.88
C GLY A 152 13.36 13.40 1.53
N PHE A 153 14.64 13.63 1.21
CA PHE A 153 15.26 13.14 -0.01
C PHE A 153 15.23 11.61 -0.12
N ILE A 154 15.63 10.89 0.95
CA ILE A 154 15.58 9.42 0.99
C ILE A 154 14.14 8.93 0.85
N ASN A 155 13.19 9.54 1.55
CA ASN A 155 11.77 9.22 1.44
C ASN A 155 11.25 9.39 0.00
N SER A 156 11.62 10.49 -0.66
CA SER A 156 11.26 10.73 -2.07
C SER A 156 11.91 9.70 -3.01
N ALA A 157 13.18 9.36 -2.80
CA ALA A 157 13.88 8.34 -3.61
C ALA A 157 13.23 6.96 -3.45
N VAL A 158 12.94 6.53 -2.22
CA VAL A 158 12.22 5.28 -1.95
C VAL A 158 10.82 5.30 -2.55
N SER A 159 10.09 6.41 -2.41
CA SER A 159 8.75 6.55 -2.99
C SER A 159 8.76 6.46 -4.51
N PHE A 160 9.79 7.01 -5.17
CA PHE A 160 9.98 6.89 -6.60
C PHE A 160 10.29 5.44 -7.01
N LEU A 161 11.19 4.77 -6.29
CA LEU A 161 11.52 3.37 -6.55
C LEU A 161 10.31 2.46 -6.38
N VAL A 162 9.51 2.65 -5.33
CA VAL A 162 8.27 1.90 -5.13
C VAL A 162 7.29 2.13 -6.27
N GLN A 163 7.11 3.38 -6.73
CA GLN A 163 6.24 3.69 -7.86
C GLN A 163 6.73 3.06 -9.18
N LEU A 164 8.05 2.91 -9.36
CA LEU A 164 8.62 2.25 -10.53
C LEU A 164 8.48 0.72 -10.47
N VAL A 165 8.72 0.13 -9.29
CA VAL A 165 8.73 -1.32 -9.08
C VAL A 165 7.33 -1.90 -8.96
N PHE A 166 6.39 -1.17 -8.36
CA PHE A 166 5.03 -1.66 -8.09
C PHE A 166 4.26 -2.14 -9.34
N PRO A 167 4.23 -1.39 -10.47
CA PRO A 167 3.59 -1.89 -11.69
C PRO A 167 4.26 -3.15 -12.24
N TRP A 168 5.59 -3.24 -12.14
CA TRP A 168 6.34 -4.42 -12.56
C TRP A 168 6.04 -5.64 -11.68
N GLU A 169 5.92 -5.46 -10.36
CA GLU A 169 5.49 -6.52 -9.43
C GLU A 169 4.06 -6.99 -9.75
N LEU A 170 3.12 -6.08 -9.99
CA LEU A 170 1.75 -6.45 -10.38
C LEU A 170 1.68 -7.19 -11.72
N ALA A 171 2.54 -6.86 -12.68
CA ALA A 171 2.60 -7.55 -13.96
C ALA A 171 3.22 -8.96 -13.84
N THR A 172 4.21 -9.12 -12.95
CA THR A 172 5.01 -10.35 -12.87
C THR A 172 4.51 -11.33 -11.80
N PHE A 173 4.19 -10.83 -10.62
CA PHE A 173 3.83 -11.63 -9.44
C PHE A 173 2.34 -11.63 -9.13
N GLY A 174 1.59 -10.67 -9.70
CA GLY A 174 0.17 -10.50 -9.48
C GLY A 174 -0.17 -9.84 -8.16
N SER A 175 -1.42 -9.40 -8.05
CA SER A 175 -1.90 -8.57 -6.95
C SER A 175 -1.74 -9.24 -5.59
N ALA A 176 -2.09 -10.52 -5.47
CA ALA A 176 -2.03 -11.26 -4.20
C ALA A 176 -0.60 -11.33 -3.62
N THR A 177 0.37 -11.65 -4.45
CA THR A 177 1.79 -11.78 -4.06
C THR A 177 2.41 -10.42 -3.78
N THR A 178 2.09 -9.41 -4.58
CA THR A 178 2.57 -8.04 -4.37
C THR A 178 2.16 -7.53 -2.99
N PHE A 179 0.86 -7.61 -2.64
CA PHE A 179 0.40 -7.19 -1.32
C PHE A 179 0.99 -8.03 -0.17
N LEU A 180 1.30 -9.30 -0.40
CA LEU A 180 2.02 -10.14 0.58
C LEU A 180 3.42 -9.58 0.86
N ILE A 181 4.18 -9.23 -0.20
CA ILE A 181 5.53 -8.66 -0.08
C ILE A 181 5.49 -7.35 0.72
N TYR A 182 4.58 -6.43 0.40
CA TYR A 182 4.41 -5.19 1.18
C TYR A 182 3.98 -5.46 2.62
N GLY A 183 3.15 -6.47 2.87
CA GLY A 183 2.81 -6.93 4.22
C GLY A 183 4.03 -7.40 5.01
N LEU A 184 4.93 -8.16 4.40
CA LEU A 184 6.18 -8.59 5.02
C LEU A 184 7.11 -7.40 5.33
N PHE A 185 7.25 -6.45 4.41
CA PHE A 185 7.99 -5.21 4.68
C PHE A 185 7.38 -4.40 5.82
N ALA A 186 6.05 -4.34 5.91
CA ALA A 186 5.36 -3.68 7.01
C ALA A 186 5.64 -4.38 8.36
N VAL A 187 5.71 -5.72 8.39
CA VAL A 187 6.10 -6.48 9.59
C VAL A 187 7.56 -6.20 9.97
N LEU A 188 8.48 -6.15 9.01
CA LEU A 188 9.87 -5.77 9.28
C LEU A 188 9.97 -4.35 9.85
N GLY A 189 9.22 -3.40 9.26
CA GLY A 189 9.10 -2.04 9.78
C GLY A 189 8.51 -1.99 11.18
N PHE A 190 7.49 -2.80 11.46
CA PHE A 190 6.89 -2.93 12.78
C PHE A 190 7.90 -3.42 13.84
N VAL A 191 8.65 -4.49 13.53
CA VAL A 191 9.70 -5.01 14.41
C VAL A 191 10.80 -3.96 14.63
N PHE A 192 11.21 -3.26 13.57
CA PHE A 192 12.18 -2.17 13.68
C PHE A 192 11.70 -1.06 14.63
N ILE A 193 10.44 -0.63 14.51
CA ILE A 193 9.87 0.41 15.39
C ILE A 193 9.81 -0.06 16.85
N LEU A 194 9.46 -1.33 17.09
CA LEU A 194 9.43 -1.87 18.45
C LEU A 194 10.81 -1.84 19.11
N LEU A 195 11.85 -2.24 18.37
CA LEU A 195 13.20 -2.42 18.90
C LEU A 195 14.03 -1.14 18.92
N VAL A 196 13.94 -0.31 17.89
CA VAL A 196 14.90 0.79 17.65
C VAL A 196 14.32 2.16 18.01
N VAL A 197 13.03 2.39 17.77
CA VAL A 197 12.45 3.72 17.97
C VAL A 197 12.18 3.97 19.46
N PRO A 198 12.76 5.02 20.08
CA PRO A 198 12.46 5.38 21.46
C PRO A 198 11.13 6.15 21.56
N GLU A 199 10.52 6.16 22.74
CA GLU A 199 9.41 7.08 23.03
C GLU A 199 9.96 8.48 23.34
N THR A 200 9.40 9.49 22.68
CA THR A 200 9.79 10.90 22.80
C THR A 200 8.83 11.73 23.63
N LYS A 201 7.63 11.21 23.93
CA LYS A 201 6.62 11.92 24.73
C LYS A 201 7.18 12.37 26.08
N GLY A 202 7.05 13.67 26.36
CA GLY A 202 7.36 14.27 27.65
C GLY A 202 8.85 14.40 27.97
N LYS A 203 9.73 14.17 26.99
CA LYS A 203 11.18 14.34 27.13
C LYS A 203 11.63 15.63 26.49
N SER A 204 12.60 16.31 27.10
CA SER A 204 13.25 17.45 26.44
C SER A 204 14.17 16.97 25.31
N LEU A 205 14.47 17.85 24.35
CA LEU A 205 15.43 17.55 23.28
C LEU A 205 16.81 17.18 23.82
N GLU A 206 17.23 17.80 24.93
CA GLU A 206 18.52 17.57 25.58
C GLU A 206 18.56 16.21 26.28
N GLU A 207 17.43 15.75 26.84
CA GLU A 207 17.29 14.41 27.40
C GLU A 207 17.33 13.35 26.30
N LEU A 208 16.68 13.59 25.16
CA LEU A 208 16.73 12.71 24.00
C LEU A 208 18.14 12.63 23.41
N GLU A 209 18.85 13.76 23.31
CA GLU A 209 20.24 13.80 22.85
C GLU A 209 21.14 12.95 23.76
N LYS A 210 20.98 13.01 25.09
CA LYS A 210 21.73 12.16 26.03
C LYS A 210 21.39 10.67 25.92
N ILE A 211 20.15 10.32 25.56
CA ILE A 211 19.71 8.93 25.36
C ILE A 211 20.28 8.38 24.04
N LEU A 212 20.34 9.20 23.00
CA LEU A 212 20.74 8.79 21.65
C LEU A 212 22.26 8.84 21.42
N VAL A 213 23.00 9.73 22.10
CA VAL A 213 24.46 9.93 21.92
C VAL A 213 25.31 9.01 22.81
N LYS A 214 24.69 8.18 23.67
CA LYS A 214 25.40 7.19 24.50
C LYS A 214 25.68 5.84 23.81
N GLY A 215 25.54 5.77 22.49
CA GLY A 215 25.89 4.61 21.66
C GLY A 215 27.23 4.78 20.97
#